data_AF-A0AAN6FJ82-F1
#
_entry.id   AF-A0AAN6FJ82-F1
#
_cell.length_a   1.000
_cell.length_b   1.000
_cell.length_c   1.000
_cell.angle_alpha   90.00
_cell.angle_beta   90.00
_cell.angle_gamma   90.00
#
_symmetry.space_group_name_H-M   'P 1'
#
loop_
_entity.id
_entity.type
_entity.pdbx_description
1 polymer ?
#
loop_
_entity_poly.entity_id
_entity_poly.type
_entity_poly.pdbx_seq_one_letter_code
_entity_poly.pdbx_strand_id
1 'polypeptide(L)'
;MDACKVVIEQNLFDGLTLERMLLFMYQSDYTVSVLGVDAGEEAGDPKSPFTDEDLAPPTQVAKDHESEGSKKYVAPHSPPSHSEKELDPAATALMRTEGSDPSATALARIEERRTFPLDAAVAHLRVYAIASAYEVPALQDLAFQNFMDQLETIRPEAFAEVARAIYTDAVIEGNVLSSEVLSVALGRMDELMDSSVFVKTLLGGAELQVLAGFLVPAVLRRAKSKEVFIEEMELKMSEQQKRLTGLEQDLLRAEHRAQDYHTARQLAATAESSAVERQLKRQLDCAKNENLVFKSNFAEQNKELQRVITEIDGLLQAKESISQTRTSLSILESTIKSLVADRDAWREKYKKRDRALKAIMTTADTWTECRNVSCYQDLNVWLDWDDRTASDDRGLMLRCGTCRCRHYGELIA
;
A
#
# COMPACT_ATOMS: atom_id res chain seq x y z
N MET A 1 -82.53 58.10 61.33
CA MET A 1 -82.18 56.75 60.84
C MET A 1 -80.71 56.79 60.55
N ASP A 2 -79.92 56.50 61.59
CA ASP A 2 -78.45 56.52 61.51
C ASP A 2 -77.98 55.28 60.76
N ALA A 3 -77.30 55.53 59.63
CA ALA A 3 -76.61 54.49 58.89
C ALA A 3 -75.41 54.02 59.72
N CYS A 4 -75.52 52.83 60.30
CA CYS A 4 -74.40 52.11 60.90
C CYS A 4 -73.24 52.04 59.89
N LYS A 5 -72.24 52.87 60.12
CA LYS A 5 -70.92 52.78 59.48
C LYS A 5 -70.24 51.53 60.04
N VAL A 6 -70.41 50.40 59.36
CA VAL A 6 -69.66 49.18 59.65
C VAL A 6 -68.22 49.45 59.21
N VAL A 7 -67.41 49.94 60.14
CA VAL A 7 -65.96 49.86 60.04
C VAL A 7 -65.61 48.39 60.27
N ILE A 8 -65.39 47.67 59.18
CA ILE A 8 -64.72 46.36 59.27
C ILE A 8 -63.29 46.69 59.64
N GLU A 9 -62.95 46.61 60.93
CA GLU A 9 -61.56 46.59 61.37
C GLU A 9 -60.89 45.39 60.68
N GLN A 10 -60.04 45.66 59.69
CA GLN A 10 -59.14 44.68 59.08
C GLN A 10 -58.03 44.30 60.07
N ASN A 11 -58.43 43.65 61.17
CA ASN A 11 -57.59 42.77 61.98
C ASN A 11 -57.90 41.36 61.45
N LEU A 12 -56.99 40.54 60.91
CA LEU A 12 -55.55 40.45 61.10
C LEU A 12 -54.96 39.82 59.83
N PHE A 13 -54.04 40.51 59.16
CA PHE A 13 -52.91 39.80 58.55
C PHE A 13 -51.96 39.53 59.71
N ASP A 14 -52.22 38.46 60.48
CA ASP A 14 -51.42 38.17 61.67
C ASP A 14 -49.99 37.77 61.26
N GLY A 15 -49.01 38.11 62.10
CA GLY A 15 -47.61 37.77 61.84
C GLY A 15 -47.40 36.27 61.61
N LEU A 16 -48.30 35.44 62.14
CA LEU A 16 -48.32 33.99 61.96
C LEU A 16 -48.73 33.56 60.54
N THR A 17 -49.64 34.28 59.87
CA THR A 17 -49.94 34.08 58.44
C THR A 17 -48.75 34.49 57.57
N LEU A 18 -48.09 35.61 57.88
CA LEU A 18 -46.88 36.04 57.16
C LEU A 18 -45.74 35.04 57.33
N GLU A 19 -45.50 34.57 58.55
CA GLU A 19 -44.49 33.55 58.86
C GLU A 19 -44.75 32.25 58.10
N ARG A 20 -46.00 31.80 58.04
CA ARG A 20 -46.40 30.63 57.24
C ARG A 20 -46.16 30.84 55.74
N MET A 21 -46.46 32.03 55.20
CA MET A 21 -46.18 32.35 53.80
C MET A 21 -44.67 32.39 53.53
N LEU A 22 -43.87 32.96 54.41
CA LEU A 22 -42.41 32.99 54.25
C LEU A 22 -41.82 31.58 54.33
N LEU A 23 -42.23 30.77 55.31
CA LEU A 23 -41.83 29.36 55.38
C LEU A 23 -42.20 28.60 54.10
N PHE A 24 -43.41 28.84 53.58
CA PHE A 24 -43.88 28.29 52.31
C PHE A 24 -43.01 28.71 51.12
N MET A 25 -42.56 29.96 51.06
CA MET A 25 -41.71 30.47 49.98
C MET A 25 -40.28 29.91 50.02
N TYR A 26 -39.70 29.70 51.22
CA TYR A 26 -38.30 29.30 51.37
C TYR A 26 -38.06 27.79 51.35
N GLN A 27 -39.00 26.98 51.83
CA GLN A 27 -38.74 25.55 52.00
C GLN A 27 -38.95 24.73 50.72
N SER A 28 -39.67 25.25 49.71
CA SER A 28 -40.03 24.52 48.48
C SER A 28 -40.71 23.15 48.71
N ASP A 29 -40.95 22.76 49.96
CA ASP A 29 -41.70 21.58 50.38
C ASP A 29 -43.18 21.94 50.40
N TYR A 30 -43.84 21.70 49.27
CA TYR A 30 -45.27 21.87 49.07
C TYR A 30 -46.13 20.88 49.86
N THR A 31 -45.51 20.00 50.64
CA THR A 31 -46.15 19.11 51.60
C THR A 31 -46.07 19.73 53.00
N VAL A 32 -47.10 20.48 53.38
CA VAL A 32 -47.20 21.02 54.74
C VAL A 32 -47.43 19.85 55.71
N SER A 33 -46.35 19.34 56.27
CA SER A 33 -46.38 18.55 57.50
C SER A 33 -46.16 19.56 58.62
N VAL A 34 -47.21 19.97 59.34
CA VAL A 34 -47.05 20.94 60.42
C VAL A 34 -46.18 20.33 61.50
N LEU A 35 -45.00 20.92 61.73
CA LEU A 35 -44.11 20.57 62.83
C LEU A 35 -44.83 20.86 64.15
N GLY A 36 -45.07 19.83 64.95
CA GLY A 36 -45.50 19.97 66.33
C GLY A 36 -44.43 20.73 67.12
N VAL A 37 -44.82 21.85 67.71
CA VAL A 37 -43.96 22.60 68.63
C VAL A 37 -43.90 21.83 69.94
N ASP A 38 -42.86 21.02 70.12
CA ASP A 38 -42.49 20.47 71.42
C ASP A 38 -41.62 21.49 72.17
N ALA A 39 -42.15 22.02 73.26
CA ALA A 39 -41.39 22.76 74.26
C ALA A 39 -40.79 21.76 75.25
N GLY A 40 -39.46 21.63 75.27
CA GLY A 40 -38.74 20.83 76.25
C GLY A 40 -37.22 21.04 76.22
N GLU A 41 -36.73 21.86 77.15
CA GLU A 41 -35.33 22.01 77.55
C GLU A 41 -34.75 20.67 78.06
N GLU A 42 -33.52 20.28 77.68
CA GLU A 42 -32.27 20.52 78.44
C GLU A 42 -31.10 19.60 77.99
N ALA A 43 -29.92 20.24 77.87
CA ALA A 43 -28.55 19.79 78.18
C ALA A 43 -27.93 18.48 77.61
N GLY A 44 -26.85 18.66 76.83
CA GLY A 44 -25.86 17.62 76.53
C GLY A 44 -24.71 18.12 75.64
N ASP A 45 -23.66 18.66 76.26
CA ASP A 45 -22.45 19.29 75.70
C ASP A 45 -21.42 18.25 75.13
N PRO A 46 -20.28 18.62 74.50
CA PRO A 46 -20.00 18.33 73.09
C PRO A 46 -18.74 17.47 72.85
N LYS A 47 -18.67 16.79 71.71
CA LYS A 47 -17.39 16.26 71.17
C LYS A 47 -17.28 16.39 69.65
N SER A 48 -16.46 17.37 69.26
CA SER A 48 -15.67 17.45 68.02
C SER A 48 -14.75 16.21 67.90
N PRO A 49 -14.38 15.71 66.69
CA PRO A 49 -13.36 16.39 65.87
C PRO A 49 -13.56 16.38 64.34
N PHE A 50 -12.92 17.40 63.75
CA PHE A 50 -12.45 17.60 62.37
C PHE A 50 -12.07 16.36 61.53
N THR A 51 -12.37 16.45 60.23
CA THR A 51 -11.53 16.23 59.01
C THR A 51 -12.46 16.50 57.80
N ASP A 52 -12.35 17.55 56.99
CA ASP A 52 -11.35 17.90 55.96
C ASP A 52 -11.05 16.80 54.92
N GLU A 53 -10.93 17.24 53.65
CA GLU A 53 -10.62 16.51 52.40
C GLU A 53 -11.82 15.73 51.75
N ASP A 54 -12.08 15.74 50.44
CA ASP A 54 -11.30 16.25 49.32
C ASP A 54 -12.14 16.35 48.01
N LEU A 55 -11.51 17.04 47.06
CA LEU A 55 -11.90 17.35 45.70
C LEU A 55 -11.93 16.14 44.71
N ALA A 56 -12.92 16.20 43.81
CA ALA A 56 -12.83 15.92 42.35
C ALA A 56 -12.91 14.44 41.83
N PRO A 57 -12.99 14.21 40.49
CA PRO A 57 -14.01 13.37 39.84
C PRO A 57 -13.40 12.13 39.14
N PRO A 58 -14.20 11.34 38.39
CA PRO A 58 -13.83 11.15 36.98
C PRO A 58 -15.06 11.01 36.05
N THR A 59 -15.06 11.67 34.90
CA THR A 59 -14.51 11.18 33.61
C THR A 59 -15.26 9.99 33.03
N GLN A 60 -16.01 10.33 31.97
CA GLN A 60 -16.37 9.54 30.79
C GLN A 60 -15.61 8.23 30.59
N VAL A 61 -16.35 7.16 30.32
CA VAL A 61 -15.96 6.14 29.33
C VAL A 61 -17.22 5.67 28.60
N ALA A 62 -17.26 5.99 27.31
CA ALA A 62 -18.10 5.33 26.32
C ALA A 62 -17.74 3.85 26.21
N LYS A 63 -18.75 2.98 26.09
CA LYS A 63 -18.62 1.73 25.34
C LYS A 63 -19.99 1.22 24.91
N ASP A 64 -20.18 1.28 23.61
CA ASP A 64 -21.10 0.45 22.86
C ASP A 64 -20.98 -1.01 23.27
N HIS A 65 -22.10 -1.68 23.45
CA HIS A 65 -22.24 -3.09 23.11
C HIS A 65 -23.70 -3.40 22.81
N GLU A 66 -23.95 -3.65 21.53
CA GLU A 66 -25.07 -4.44 21.04
C GLU A 66 -25.09 -5.80 21.73
N SER A 67 -26.27 -6.25 22.16
CA SER A 67 -26.58 -7.67 22.24
C SER A 67 -28.08 -7.89 22.15
N GLU A 68 -28.49 -8.43 21.01
CA GLU A 68 -29.71 -9.20 20.85
C GLU A 68 -29.79 -10.32 21.89
N GLY A 69 -30.99 -10.68 22.33
CA GLY A 69 -31.16 -11.79 23.27
C GLY A 69 -32.57 -12.00 23.79
N SER A 70 -33.44 -12.51 22.93
CA SER A 70 -34.76 -13.08 23.25
C SER A 70 -34.81 -13.94 24.53
N LYS A 71 -35.86 -13.74 25.36
CA LYS A 71 -36.74 -14.77 25.98
C LYS A 71 -37.73 -14.07 26.93
N LYS A 72 -39.05 -14.10 26.67
CA LYS A 72 -40.03 -15.19 26.88
C LYS A 72 -40.79 -14.96 28.21
N TYR A 73 -42.06 -14.54 28.04
CA TYR A 73 -43.26 -14.80 28.84
C TYR A 73 -43.12 -15.44 30.23
N VAL A 74 -43.80 -14.89 31.24
CA VAL A 74 -44.86 -15.54 32.06
C VAL A 74 -45.52 -14.46 32.95
N ALA A 75 -46.82 -14.24 32.79
CA ALA A 75 -47.72 -13.78 33.86
C ALA A 75 -48.08 -15.01 34.71
N PRO A 76 -48.40 -14.92 36.02
CA PRO A 76 -49.80 -14.61 36.36
C PRO A 76 -50.13 -14.17 37.83
N HIS A 77 -51.42 -13.87 38.04
CA HIS A 77 -52.23 -14.01 39.26
C HIS A 77 -52.05 -13.05 40.46
N SER A 78 -53.02 -12.15 40.62
CA SER A 78 -53.66 -11.83 41.92
C SER A 78 -54.66 -12.94 42.29
N PRO A 79 -55.36 -12.91 43.44
CA PRO A 79 -55.03 -12.55 44.83
C PRO A 79 -55.29 -13.77 45.79
N PRO A 80 -55.24 -13.62 47.12
CA PRO A 80 -56.51 -13.82 47.84
C PRO A 80 -56.74 -12.92 49.07
N SER A 81 -58.03 -12.67 49.25
CA SER A 81 -58.75 -12.34 50.49
C SER A 81 -58.49 -13.33 51.63
N HIS A 82 -58.54 -12.88 52.89
CA HIS A 82 -59.35 -13.52 53.95
C HIS A 82 -59.39 -12.74 55.27
N SER A 83 -60.60 -12.73 55.85
CA SER A 83 -60.99 -12.69 57.28
C SER A 83 -60.55 -11.50 58.14
N GLU A 84 -61.45 -10.61 58.55
CA GLU A 84 -62.45 -10.81 59.63
C GLU A 84 -61.81 -11.28 60.94
N LYS A 85 -61.70 -10.34 61.89
CA LYS A 85 -61.76 -10.64 63.32
C LYS A 85 -62.47 -9.50 64.04
N GLU A 86 -63.77 -9.70 64.16
CA GLU A 86 -64.67 -9.16 65.16
C GLU A 86 -64.23 -9.66 66.55
N LEU A 87 -64.07 -8.75 67.51
CA LEU A 87 -64.06 -9.04 68.94
C LEU A 87 -64.54 -7.77 69.67
N ASP A 88 -65.76 -7.88 70.17
CA ASP A 88 -66.49 -6.90 70.96
C ASP A 88 -66.28 -7.23 72.48
N PRO A 89 -66.93 -6.56 73.44
CA PRO A 89 -66.40 -5.40 74.18
C PRO A 89 -66.30 -5.66 75.71
N ALA A 90 -65.98 -4.58 76.45
CA ALA A 90 -66.17 -4.37 77.89
C ALA A 90 -65.04 -4.80 78.85
N ALA A 91 -64.25 -3.79 79.24
CA ALA A 91 -63.75 -3.49 80.59
C ALA A 91 -62.47 -2.64 80.40
N THR A 92 -62.41 -1.35 80.71
CA THR A 92 -62.25 -0.90 82.09
C THR A 92 -62.38 0.63 82.15
N ALA A 93 -63.21 1.07 83.08
CA ALA A 93 -63.30 2.33 83.81
C ALA A 93 -62.20 3.41 83.58
N LEU A 94 -62.56 4.64 83.18
CA LEU A 94 -63.02 5.75 84.04
C LEU A 94 -61.86 6.59 84.60
N MET A 95 -61.57 7.73 83.97
CA MET A 95 -61.15 8.98 84.63
C MET A 95 -61.43 10.17 83.70
N ARG A 96 -62.27 11.09 84.19
CA ARG A 96 -62.57 12.42 83.64
C ARG A 96 -61.48 13.40 84.08
N THR A 97 -61.15 14.36 83.21
CA THR A 97 -60.97 15.81 83.50
C THR A 97 -60.88 16.52 82.13
N GLU A 98 -61.96 17.09 81.58
CA GLU A 98 -62.39 18.49 81.73
C GLU A 98 -61.25 19.52 81.68
N GLY A 99 -61.16 20.20 80.52
CA GLY A 99 -60.22 21.29 80.22
C GLY A 99 -60.13 21.54 78.71
N SER A 100 -61.26 21.63 78.00
CA SER A 100 -61.28 21.86 76.54
C SER A 100 -61.12 23.35 76.25
N ASP A 101 -59.92 23.72 75.81
CA ASP A 101 -59.61 25.03 75.26
C ASP A 101 -60.29 25.19 73.88
N PRO A 102 -61.16 26.19 73.66
CA PRO A 102 -61.79 26.43 72.37
C PRO A 102 -60.77 26.73 71.25
N SER A 103 -59.55 27.15 71.59
CA SER A 103 -58.45 27.37 70.63
C SER A 103 -57.92 26.06 70.03
N ALA A 104 -57.78 25.01 70.84
CA ALA A 104 -57.36 23.68 70.39
C ALA A 104 -58.41 23.02 69.48
N THR A 105 -59.69 23.30 69.71
CA THR A 105 -60.79 22.77 68.88
C THR A 105 -60.91 23.51 67.54
N ALA A 106 -60.52 24.79 67.49
CA ALA A 106 -60.45 25.57 66.25
C ALA A 106 -59.24 25.14 65.39
N LEU A 107 -58.10 24.85 65.99
CA LEU A 107 -56.90 24.31 65.32
C LEU A 107 -57.15 22.91 64.75
N ALA A 108 -57.77 22.01 65.52
CA ALA A 108 -58.10 20.66 65.05
C ALA A 108 -59.12 20.63 63.89
N ARG A 109 -59.99 21.65 63.76
CA ARG A 109 -60.90 21.80 62.61
C ARG A 109 -60.23 22.39 61.37
N ILE A 110 -59.06 23.00 61.50
CA ILE A 110 -58.28 23.51 60.37
C ILE A 110 -57.34 22.42 59.81
N GLU A 111 -56.93 21.45 60.65
CA GLU A 111 -56.09 20.30 60.28
C GLU A 111 -56.73 19.36 59.23
N GLU A 112 -58.06 19.27 59.16
CA GLU A 112 -58.76 18.42 58.18
C GLU A 112 -59.00 19.12 56.83
N ARG A 113 -58.06 19.95 56.36
CA ARG A 113 -58.12 20.53 55.02
C ARG A 113 -57.27 19.73 54.06
N ARG A 114 -57.95 19.02 53.16
CA ARG A 114 -57.39 18.31 51.99
C ARG A 114 -56.19 19.06 51.41
N THR A 115 -55.01 18.44 51.48
CA THR A 115 -53.82 18.86 50.74
C THR A 115 -54.06 18.59 49.26
N PHE A 116 -54.48 19.61 48.53
CA PHE A 116 -54.44 19.55 47.07
C PHE A 116 -52.97 19.76 46.66
N PRO A 117 -52.38 18.87 45.85
CA PRO A 117 -51.10 19.16 45.22
C PRO A 117 -51.34 20.32 44.27
N LEU A 118 -51.09 21.54 44.76
CA LEU A 118 -51.04 22.71 43.91
C LEU A 118 -49.71 22.69 43.20
N ASP A 119 -49.73 23.02 41.91
CA ASP A 119 -48.50 23.35 41.22
C ASP A 119 -47.82 24.49 41.99
N ALA A 120 -46.55 24.27 42.28
CA ALA A 120 -45.64 25.17 42.95
C ALA A 120 -45.77 26.62 42.45
N ALA A 121 -45.87 26.79 41.13
CA ALA A 121 -45.97 28.09 40.49
C ALA A 121 -47.33 28.76 40.73
N VAL A 122 -48.42 28.00 40.74
CA VAL A 122 -49.76 28.52 41.07
C VAL A 122 -49.81 28.96 42.53
N ALA A 123 -49.09 28.27 43.41
CA ALA A 123 -49.01 28.67 44.81
C ALA A 123 -48.22 29.98 44.98
N HIS A 124 -47.08 30.14 44.31
CA HIS A 124 -46.31 31.40 44.29
C HIS A 124 -47.13 32.57 43.74
N LEU A 125 -47.92 32.36 42.68
CA LEU A 125 -48.85 33.37 42.16
C LEU A 125 -49.91 33.79 43.18
N ARG A 126 -50.43 32.86 43.98
CA ARG A 126 -51.39 33.18 45.04
C ARG A 126 -50.73 33.99 46.16
N VAL A 127 -49.51 33.64 46.56
CA VAL A 127 -48.75 34.44 47.54
C VAL A 127 -48.48 35.83 46.99
N TYR A 128 -48.13 35.95 45.72
CA TYR A 128 -47.96 37.24 45.03
C TYR A 128 -49.25 38.08 45.09
N ALA A 129 -50.41 37.50 44.77
CA ALA A 129 -51.69 38.21 44.80
C ALA A 129 -52.07 38.67 46.21
N ILE A 130 -51.84 37.81 47.22
CA ILE A 130 -52.06 38.15 48.63
C ILE A 130 -51.12 39.27 49.07
N ALA A 131 -49.81 39.15 48.79
CA ALA A 131 -48.83 40.18 49.13
C ALA A 131 -49.16 41.52 48.47
N SER A 132 -49.64 41.51 47.23
CA SER A 132 -50.13 42.71 46.55
C SER A 132 -51.37 43.30 47.21
N ALA A 133 -52.34 42.47 47.61
CA ALA A 133 -53.59 42.93 48.24
C ALA A 133 -53.38 43.54 49.64
N TYR A 134 -52.35 43.08 50.37
CA TYR A 134 -51.98 43.59 51.69
C TYR A 134 -50.82 44.60 51.64
N GLU A 135 -50.37 45.02 50.46
CA GLU A 135 -49.28 45.98 50.27
C GLU A 135 -47.98 45.57 51.00
N VAL A 136 -47.52 44.34 50.77
CA VAL A 136 -46.27 43.78 51.32
C VAL A 136 -45.23 43.56 50.20
N PRO A 137 -44.48 44.60 49.77
CA PRO A 137 -43.66 44.54 48.56
C PRO A 137 -42.55 43.49 48.62
N ALA A 138 -41.89 43.31 49.77
CA ALA A 138 -40.81 42.33 49.90
C ALA A 138 -41.28 40.88 49.69
N LEU A 139 -42.49 40.55 50.15
CA LEU A 139 -43.09 39.24 49.93
C LEU A 139 -43.57 39.08 48.49
N GLN A 140 -44.09 40.16 47.89
CA GLN A 140 -44.49 40.20 46.50
C GLN A 140 -43.29 39.96 45.56
N ASP A 141 -42.17 40.62 45.80
CA ASP A 141 -40.93 40.47 45.03
C ASP A 141 -40.37 39.04 45.15
N LEU A 142 -40.34 38.49 46.37
CA LEU A 142 -39.90 37.11 46.60
C LEU A 142 -40.81 36.10 45.90
N ALA A 143 -42.13 36.30 45.97
CA ALA A 143 -43.11 35.47 45.29
C ALA A 143 -42.99 35.55 43.76
N PHE A 144 -42.72 36.74 43.24
CA PHE A 144 -42.46 36.95 41.82
C PHE A 144 -41.19 36.23 41.37
N GLN A 145 -40.07 36.38 42.09
CA GLN A 145 -38.80 35.72 41.75
C GLN A 145 -38.94 34.20 41.72
N ASN A 146 -39.50 33.61 42.79
CA ASN A 146 -39.68 32.16 42.86
C ASN A 146 -40.68 31.65 41.80
N PHE A 147 -41.65 32.46 41.42
CA PHE A 147 -42.53 32.15 40.29
C PHE A 147 -41.75 32.13 38.96
N MET A 148 -40.93 33.15 38.70
CA MET A 148 -40.15 33.25 37.46
C MET A 148 -39.15 32.10 37.32
N ASP A 149 -38.46 31.73 38.40
CA ASP A 149 -37.53 30.60 38.43
C ASP A 149 -38.21 29.27 38.05
N GLN A 150 -39.49 29.13 38.40
CA GLN A 150 -40.27 27.93 38.08
C GLN A 150 -40.86 28.00 36.68
N LEU A 151 -41.31 29.18 36.24
CA LEU A 151 -42.07 29.39 35.00
C LEU A 151 -41.42 28.78 33.76
N GLU A 152 -40.09 28.83 33.66
CA GLU A 152 -39.33 28.26 32.55
C GLU A 152 -39.36 26.72 32.51
N THR A 153 -39.50 26.07 33.67
CA THR A 153 -39.40 24.60 33.82
C THR A 153 -40.77 23.90 33.87
N ILE A 154 -41.86 24.66 33.99
CA ILE A 154 -43.22 24.12 34.11
C ILE A 154 -43.58 23.34 32.85
N ARG A 155 -44.18 22.16 33.03
CA ARG A 155 -44.66 21.33 31.93
C ARG A 155 -45.80 22.00 31.16
N PRO A 156 -45.94 21.76 29.84
CA PRO A 156 -47.01 22.38 29.04
C PRO A 156 -48.42 22.24 29.62
N GLU A 157 -48.74 21.07 30.20
CA GLU A 157 -50.04 20.81 30.81
C GLU A 157 -50.34 21.77 31.98
N ALA A 158 -49.35 21.98 32.85
CA ALA A 158 -49.45 22.84 34.02
C ALA A 158 -49.32 24.33 33.66
N PHE A 159 -48.58 24.64 32.59
CA PHE A 159 -48.42 26.01 32.11
C PHE A 159 -49.78 26.64 31.73
N ALA A 160 -50.71 25.84 31.19
CA ALA A 160 -52.06 26.31 30.88
C ALA A 160 -52.84 26.72 32.13
N GLU A 161 -52.67 25.99 33.24
CA GLU A 161 -53.30 26.29 34.52
C GLU A 161 -52.71 27.55 35.17
N VAL A 162 -51.40 27.72 35.07
CA VAL A 162 -50.68 28.92 35.50
C VAL A 162 -51.13 30.16 34.72
N ALA A 163 -51.18 30.05 33.39
CA ALA A 163 -51.71 31.11 32.54
C ALA A 163 -53.16 31.42 32.91
N ARG A 164 -54.00 30.39 33.13
CA ARG A 164 -55.40 30.61 33.51
C ARG A 164 -55.49 31.38 34.82
N ALA A 165 -54.70 31.02 35.83
CA ALA A 165 -54.69 31.73 37.11
C ALA A 165 -54.37 33.23 36.93
N ILE A 166 -53.40 33.56 36.07
CA ILE A 166 -52.99 34.96 35.80
C ILE A 166 -54.08 35.73 35.04
N TYR A 167 -54.69 35.13 34.03
CA TYR A 167 -55.71 35.79 33.20
C TYR A 167 -57.13 35.74 33.79
N THR A 168 -57.36 34.99 34.88
CA THR A 168 -58.66 34.96 35.59
C THR A 168 -58.70 35.95 36.75
N ASP A 169 -57.57 36.19 37.41
CA ASP A 169 -57.52 37.03 38.60
C ASP A 169 -57.36 38.51 38.20
N ALA A 170 -58.41 39.31 38.42
CA ALA A 170 -58.42 40.74 38.09
C ALA A 170 -57.39 41.57 38.88
N VAL A 171 -56.85 41.05 40.01
CA VAL A 171 -55.73 41.68 40.74
C VAL A 171 -54.40 41.47 40.00
N ILE A 172 -54.33 40.42 39.18
CA ILE A 172 -53.17 40.01 38.39
C ILE A 172 -53.33 40.45 36.92
N GLU A 173 -54.55 40.69 36.46
CA GLU A 173 -54.84 41.03 35.07
C GLU A 173 -54.23 42.39 34.68
N GLY A 174 -53.40 42.41 33.62
CA GLY A 174 -52.75 43.61 33.09
C GLY A 174 -51.41 44.00 33.74
N ASN A 175 -50.84 43.12 34.57
CA ASN A 175 -49.57 43.36 35.25
C ASN A 175 -48.34 42.76 34.53
N VAL A 176 -47.15 42.97 35.12
CA VAL A 176 -45.85 42.41 34.68
C VAL A 176 -45.90 40.89 34.47
N LEU A 177 -46.63 40.14 35.31
CA LEU A 177 -46.72 38.67 35.20
C LEU A 177 -47.35 38.22 33.88
N SER A 178 -48.37 38.92 33.38
CA SER A 178 -49.00 38.58 32.09
C SER A 178 -48.03 38.77 30.90
N SER A 179 -47.17 39.78 30.96
CA SER A 179 -46.11 40.01 29.97
C SER A 179 -45.03 38.92 30.04
N GLU A 180 -44.60 38.56 31.24
CA GLU A 180 -43.59 37.52 31.44
C GLU A 180 -44.09 36.14 31.00
N VAL A 181 -45.33 35.76 31.37
CA VAL A 181 -45.92 34.51 30.90
C VAL A 181 -46.09 34.48 29.39
N LEU A 182 -46.48 35.60 28.76
CA LEU A 182 -46.51 35.70 27.31
C LEU A 182 -45.10 35.54 26.70
N SER A 183 -44.09 36.19 27.29
CA SER A 183 -42.69 36.11 26.83
C SER A 183 -42.18 34.67 26.88
N VAL A 184 -42.35 33.99 28.02
CA VAL A 184 -41.95 32.58 28.17
C VAL A 184 -42.76 31.68 27.22
N ALA A 185 -44.05 31.94 27.06
CA ALA A 185 -44.89 31.18 26.14
C ALA A 185 -44.46 31.33 24.67
N LEU A 186 -44.03 32.53 24.25
CA LEU A 186 -43.48 32.77 22.91
C LEU A 186 -42.11 32.10 22.73
N GLY A 187 -41.27 32.10 23.78
CA GLY A 187 -39.98 31.40 23.78
C GLY A 187 -40.14 29.87 23.66
N ARG A 188 -41.10 29.30 24.38
CA ARG A 188 -41.40 27.86 24.43
C ARG A 188 -42.54 27.44 23.49
N MET A 189 -42.85 28.27 22.50
CA MET A 189 -44.03 28.11 21.66
C MET A 189 -44.09 26.77 20.91
N ASP A 190 -42.96 26.26 20.40
CA ASP A 190 -42.93 24.96 19.70
C ASP A 190 -43.34 23.83 20.68
N GLU A 191 -42.72 23.78 21.87
CA GLU A 191 -43.01 22.78 22.91
C GLU A 191 -44.46 22.85 23.42
N LEU A 192 -44.93 24.06 23.74
CA LEU A 192 -46.28 24.27 24.25
C LEU A 192 -47.34 23.88 23.21
N MET A 193 -47.14 24.26 21.95
CA MET A 193 -48.11 24.04 20.89
C MET A 193 -48.07 22.61 20.33
N ASP A 194 -47.01 21.85 20.61
CA ASP A 194 -46.95 20.41 20.40
C ASP A 194 -47.75 19.61 21.46
N SER A 195 -48.01 20.20 22.64
CA SER A 195 -48.86 19.57 23.67
C SER A 195 -50.35 19.74 23.35
N SER A 196 -50.98 18.64 22.94
CA SER A 196 -52.44 18.61 22.69
C SER A 196 -53.29 19.04 23.90
N VAL A 197 -52.82 18.78 25.11
CA VAL A 197 -53.50 19.18 26.36
C VAL A 197 -53.43 20.70 26.52
N PHE A 198 -52.25 21.30 26.35
CA PHE A 198 -52.09 22.76 26.39
C PHE A 198 -52.96 23.44 25.34
N VAL A 199 -52.90 23.00 24.09
CA VAL A 199 -53.68 23.60 22.98
C VAL A 199 -55.18 23.50 23.24
N LYS A 200 -55.67 22.35 23.70
CA LYS A 200 -57.10 22.18 24.03
C LYS A 200 -57.52 23.14 25.14
N THR A 201 -56.69 23.31 26.16
CA THR A 201 -56.94 24.22 27.28
C THR A 201 -56.89 25.68 26.84
N LEU A 202 -55.88 26.07 26.07
CA LEU A 202 -55.69 27.40 25.50
C LEU A 202 -56.89 27.84 24.66
N LEU A 203 -57.44 26.94 23.84
CA LEU A 203 -58.59 27.23 22.98
C LEU A 203 -59.94 27.11 23.69
N GLY A 204 -60.02 26.29 24.74
CA GLY A 204 -61.25 26.04 25.48
C GLY A 204 -61.55 27.06 26.59
N GLY A 205 -60.53 27.73 27.13
CA GLY A 205 -60.69 28.76 28.16
C GLY A 205 -60.98 30.14 27.57
N ALA A 206 -62.01 30.83 28.05
CA ALA A 206 -62.32 32.20 27.62
C ALA A 206 -61.23 33.19 28.09
N GLU A 207 -60.66 32.92 29.25
CA GLU A 207 -59.62 33.71 29.91
C GLU A 207 -58.28 33.62 29.14
N LEU A 208 -58.06 32.50 28.46
CA LEU A 208 -56.83 32.24 27.71
C LEU A 208 -56.86 32.75 26.27
N GLN A 209 -57.99 33.32 25.80
CA GLN A 209 -58.11 33.79 24.42
C GLN A 209 -57.14 34.93 24.09
N VAL A 210 -56.78 35.76 25.08
CA VAL A 210 -55.76 36.81 24.90
C VAL A 210 -54.41 36.18 24.57
N LEU A 211 -53.97 35.20 25.36
CA LEU A 211 -52.74 34.45 25.11
C LEU A 211 -52.79 33.69 23.77
N ALA A 212 -53.93 33.07 23.46
CA ALA A 212 -54.15 32.38 22.18
C ALA A 212 -54.01 33.35 21.00
N GLY A 213 -54.50 34.57 21.14
CA GLY A 213 -54.40 35.64 20.13
C GLY A 213 -52.97 36.03 19.78
N PHE A 214 -52.01 35.83 20.70
CA PHE A 214 -50.58 36.05 20.43
C PHE A 214 -49.86 34.79 19.93
N LEU A 215 -50.11 33.65 20.58
CA LEU A 215 -49.41 32.40 20.27
C LEU A 215 -49.79 31.84 18.90
N VAL A 216 -51.08 31.80 18.54
CA VAL A 216 -51.52 31.18 17.28
C VAL A 216 -50.91 31.88 16.06
N PRO A 217 -50.95 33.22 15.92
CA PRO A 217 -50.28 33.90 14.81
C PRO A 217 -48.76 33.70 14.81
N ALA A 218 -48.12 33.63 15.98
CA ALA A 218 -46.69 33.41 16.09
C ALA A 218 -46.28 32.00 15.59
N VAL A 219 -47.04 30.96 15.96
CA VAL A 219 -46.84 29.59 15.45
C VAL A 219 -47.01 29.56 13.94
N LEU A 220 -48.08 30.17 13.42
CA LEU A 220 -48.36 30.18 11.99
C LEU A 220 -47.26 30.88 11.20
N ARG A 221 -46.72 32.01 11.68
CA ARG A 221 -45.57 32.68 11.05
C ARG A 221 -44.33 31.79 11.05
N ARG A 222 -44.05 31.14 12.18
CA ARG A 222 -42.89 30.23 12.32
C ARG A 222 -43.02 29.01 11.41
N ALA A 223 -44.21 28.39 11.36
CA ALA A 223 -44.50 27.29 10.46
C ALA A 223 -44.28 27.66 8.99
N LYS A 224 -44.79 28.81 8.55
CA LYS A 224 -44.55 29.33 7.19
C LYS A 224 -43.07 29.57 6.91
N SER A 225 -42.31 30.10 7.87
CA SER A 225 -40.87 30.28 7.71
C SER A 225 -40.11 28.94 7.59
N LYS A 226 -40.54 27.92 8.33
CA LYS A 226 -40.00 26.55 8.22
C LYS A 226 -40.34 25.94 6.86
N GLU A 227 -41.55 26.14 6.35
CA GLU A 227 -41.98 25.67 5.03
C GLU A 227 -41.13 26.28 3.90
N VAL A 228 -40.92 27.61 3.90
CA VAL A 228 -40.05 28.29 2.93
C VAL A 228 -38.61 27.75 2.99
N PHE A 229 -38.10 27.49 4.20
CA PHE A 229 -36.77 26.89 4.36
C PHE A 229 -36.70 25.46 3.81
N ILE A 230 -37.74 24.64 4.02
CA ILE A 230 -37.83 23.29 3.46
C ILE A 230 -37.87 23.35 1.93
N GLU A 231 -38.71 24.22 1.34
CA GLU A 231 -38.77 24.40 -0.11
C GLU A 231 -37.41 24.83 -0.71
N GLU A 232 -36.70 25.76 -0.04
CA GLU A 232 -35.36 26.18 -0.47
C GLU A 232 -34.36 25.02 -0.40
N MET A 233 -34.43 24.21 0.66
CA MET A 233 -33.58 23.04 0.84
C MET A 233 -33.88 21.97 -0.22
N GLU A 234 -35.15 21.69 -0.52
CA GLU A 234 -35.56 20.76 -1.57
C GLU A 234 -35.12 21.21 -2.96
N LEU A 235 -35.21 22.52 -3.25
CA LEU A 235 -34.71 23.09 -4.49
C LEU A 235 -33.19 22.90 -4.63
N LYS A 236 -32.42 23.18 -3.57
CA LYS A 236 -30.96 22.96 -3.55
C LYS A 236 -30.62 21.48 -3.71
N MET A 237 -31.35 20.59 -3.04
CA MET A 237 -31.16 19.14 -3.18
C MET A 237 -31.42 18.67 -4.62
N SER A 238 -32.47 19.18 -5.26
CA SER A 238 -32.77 18.89 -6.68
C SER A 238 -31.68 19.40 -7.61
N GLU A 239 -31.15 20.60 -7.37
CA GLU A 239 -30.04 21.16 -8.15
C GLU A 239 -28.76 20.30 -8.01
N GLN A 240 -28.42 19.88 -6.79
CA GLN A 240 -27.27 18.99 -6.55
C GLN A 240 -27.47 17.63 -7.22
N GLN A 241 -28.67 17.06 -7.15
CA GLN A 241 -29.00 15.79 -7.82
C GLN A 241 -28.81 15.89 -9.34
N LYS A 242 -29.23 17.02 -9.94
CA LYS A 242 -29.02 17.28 -11.36
C LYS A 242 -27.54 17.43 -11.73
N ARG A 243 -26.72 18.05 -10.87
CA ARG A 243 -25.27 18.16 -11.07
C ARG A 243 -24.58 16.79 -10.98
N LEU A 244 -24.96 15.96 -10.01
CA LEU A 244 -24.42 14.60 -9.86
C LEU A 244 -24.70 13.75 -11.09
N THR A 245 -25.94 13.73 -11.58
CA THR A 245 -26.29 12.96 -12.80
C THR A 245 -25.54 13.46 -14.04
N GLY A 246 -25.28 14.77 -14.14
CA GLY A 246 -24.43 15.33 -15.19
C GLY A 246 -22.98 14.83 -15.12
N LEU A 247 -22.39 14.84 -13.92
CA LEU A 247 -21.02 14.36 -13.69
C LEU A 247 -20.88 12.85 -13.95
N GLU A 248 -21.88 12.04 -13.56
CA GLU A 248 -21.91 10.60 -13.85
C GLU A 248 -21.88 10.32 -15.36
N GLN A 249 -22.66 11.08 -16.15
CA GLN A 249 -22.64 10.96 -17.61
C GLN A 249 -21.29 11.36 -18.21
N ASP A 250 -20.66 12.42 -17.70
CA ASP A 250 -19.36 12.86 -18.18
C ASP A 250 -18.24 11.88 -17.82
N LEU A 251 -18.32 11.25 -16.65
CA LEU A 251 -17.41 10.19 -16.23
C LEU A 251 -17.52 8.96 -17.13
N LEU A 252 -18.75 8.48 -17.40
CA LEU A 252 -18.98 7.37 -18.33
C LEU A 252 -18.43 7.68 -19.73
N ARG A 253 -18.62 8.90 -20.23
CA ARG A 253 -18.04 9.33 -21.52
C ARG A 253 -16.51 9.36 -21.49
N ALA A 254 -15.91 9.78 -20.37
CA ALA A 254 -14.46 9.79 -20.21
C ALA A 254 -13.87 8.38 -20.16
N GLU A 255 -14.53 7.45 -19.46
CA GLU A 255 -14.16 6.03 -19.40
C GLU A 255 -14.20 5.38 -20.79
N HIS A 256 -15.27 5.61 -21.56
CA HIS A 256 -15.35 5.11 -22.93
C HIS A 256 -14.21 5.66 -23.81
N ARG A 257 -13.92 6.97 -23.75
CA ARG A 257 -12.79 7.55 -24.50
C ARG A 257 -11.44 6.95 -24.08
N ALA A 258 -11.25 6.67 -22.79
CA ALA A 258 -10.02 6.05 -22.29
C ALA A 258 -9.89 4.61 -22.80
N GLN A 259 -10.98 3.83 -22.80
CA GLN A 259 -11.00 2.48 -23.36
C GLN A 259 -10.71 2.46 -24.86
N ASP A 260 -11.31 3.37 -25.63
CA ASP A 260 -11.05 3.51 -27.06
C ASP A 260 -9.57 3.84 -27.32
N TYR A 261 -9.01 4.77 -26.54
CA TYR A 261 -7.59 5.13 -26.64
C TYR A 261 -6.67 3.95 -26.30
N HIS A 262 -6.97 3.20 -25.24
CA HIS A 262 -6.20 2.02 -24.86
C HIS A 262 -6.27 0.93 -25.93
N THR A 263 -7.45 0.69 -26.50
CA THR A 263 -7.65 -0.29 -27.57
C THR A 263 -6.87 0.11 -28.83
N ALA A 264 -6.99 1.38 -29.25
CA ALA A 264 -6.24 1.90 -30.40
C ALA A 264 -4.72 1.79 -30.19
N ARG A 265 -4.24 2.06 -28.97
CA ARG A 265 -2.81 1.94 -28.63
C ARG A 265 -2.33 0.49 -28.66
N GLN A 266 -3.12 -0.46 -28.17
CA GLN A 266 -2.78 -1.89 -28.25
C GLN A 266 -2.76 -2.38 -29.70
N LEU A 267 -3.72 -1.97 -30.53
CA LEU A 267 -3.74 -2.29 -31.95
C LEU A 267 -2.52 -1.70 -32.69
N ALA A 268 -2.13 -0.46 -32.38
CA ALA A 268 -0.91 0.13 -32.95
C ALA A 268 0.35 -0.63 -32.53
N ALA A 269 0.51 -0.94 -31.24
CA ALA A 269 1.68 -1.67 -30.73
C ALA A 269 1.79 -3.09 -31.31
N THR A 270 0.67 -3.79 -31.48
CA THR A 270 0.65 -5.12 -32.11
C THR A 270 0.98 -5.05 -33.60
N ALA A 271 0.49 -4.04 -34.32
CA ALA A 271 0.84 -3.80 -35.72
C ALA A 271 2.34 -3.49 -35.90
N GLU A 272 2.92 -2.65 -35.04
CA GLU A 272 4.35 -2.34 -35.02
C GLU A 272 5.19 -3.59 -34.73
N SER A 273 4.83 -4.36 -33.69
CA SER A 273 5.52 -5.60 -33.34
C SER A 273 5.50 -6.60 -34.51
N SER A 274 4.34 -6.76 -35.17
CA SER A 274 4.22 -7.62 -36.36
C SER A 274 5.08 -7.13 -37.53
N ALA A 275 5.20 -5.81 -37.72
CA ALA A 275 6.05 -5.24 -38.76
C ALA A 275 7.54 -5.52 -38.48
N VAL A 276 7.98 -5.33 -37.24
CA VAL A 276 9.35 -5.63 -36.80
C VAL A 276 9.66 -7.12 -36.94
N GLU A 277 8.75 -8.00 -36.53
CA GLU A 277 8.92 -9.46 -36.67
C GLU A 277 9.08 -9.86 -38.15
N ARG A 278 8.24 -9.30 -39.04
CA ARG A 278 8.37 -9.53 -40.49
C ARG A 278 9.70 -9.03 -41.03
N GLN A 279 10.20 -7.89 -40.56
CA GLN A 279 11.50 -7.36 -40.98
C GLN A 279 12.65 -8.25 -40.50
N LEU A 280 12.63 -8.67 -39.23
CA LEU A 280 13.66 -9.53 -38.66
C LEU A 280 13.69 -10.89 -39.37
N LYS A 281 12.52 -11.45 -39.70
CA LYS A 281 12.41 -12.68 -40.49
C LYS A 281 13.07 -12.54 -41.86
N ARG A 282 12.81 -11.44 -42.57
CA ARG A 282 13.48 -11.16 -43.86
C ARG A 282 14.99 -11.05 -43.71
N GLN A 283 15.48 -10.35 -42.69
CA GLN A 283 16.92 -10.24 -42.42
C GLN A 283 17.56 -11.60 -42.12
N LEU A 284 16.88 -12.44 -41.34
CA LEU A 284 17.34 -13.79 -41.04
C LEU A 284 17.42 -14.64 -42.31
N ASP A 285 16.42 -14.56 -43.19
CA ASP A 285 16.42 -15.29 -44.46
C ASP A 285 17.53 -14.79 -45.40
N CYS A 286 17.78 -13.48 -45.47
CA CYS A 286 18.93 -12.91 -46.18
C CYS A 286 20.27 -13.43 -45.61
N ALA A 287 20.46 -13.38 -44.29
CA ALA A 287 21.68 -13.86 -43.64
C ALA A 287 21.91 -15.37 -43.85
N LYS A 288 20.83 -16.17 -43.84
CA LYS A 288 20.90 -17.61 -44.17
C LYS A 288 21.36 -17.82 -45.61
N ASN A 289 20.83 -17.06 -46.56
CA ASN A 289 21.24 -17.15 -47.96
C ASN A 289 22.70 -16.73 -48.14
N GLU A 290 23.15 -15.64 -47.52
CA GLU A 290 24.56 -15.23 -47.53
C GLU A 290 25.47 -16.33 -46.95
N ASN A 291 25.08 -16.95 -45.84
CA ASN A 291 25.82 -18.06 -45.25
C ASN A 291 25.93 -19.28 -46.20
N LEU A 292 24.85 -19.61 -46.91
CA LEU A 292 24.86 -20.66 -47.93
C LEU A 292 25.83 -20.33 -49.08
N VAL A 293 25.84 -19.08 -49.55
CA VAL A 293 26.79 -18.60 -50.57
C VAL A 293 28.22 -18.71 -50.05
N PHE A 294 28.50 -18.27 -48.82
CA PHE A 294 29.83 -18.40 -48.22
C PHE A 294 30.28 -19.86 -48.09
N LYS A 295 29.39 -20.76 -47.67
CA LYS A 295 29.69 -22.21 -47.61
C LYS A 295 29.99 -22.80 -48.98
N SER A 296 29.23 -22.40 -50.00
CA SER A 296 29.48 -22.83 -51.39
C SER A 296 30.84 -22.35 -51.89
N ASN A 297 31.14 -21.06 -51.72
CA ASN A 297 32.43 -20.48 -52.11
C ASN A 297 33.59 -21.13 -51.36
N PHE A 298 33.45 -21.38 -50.06
CA PHE A 298 34.47 -22.07 -49.28
C PHE A 298 34.69 -23.51 -49.75
N ALA A 299 33.62 -24.23 -50.09
CA ALA A 299 33.72 -25.58 -50.64
C ALA A 299 34.43 -25.58 -52.01
N GLU A 300 34.17 -24.58 -52.85
CA GLU A 300 34.83 -24.41 -54.15
C GLU A 300 36.33 -24.07 -53.99
N GLN A 301 36.66 -23.11 -53.11
CA GLN A 301 38.05 -22.80 -52.77
C GLN A 301 38.80 -24.01 -52.21
N ASN A 302 38.15 -24.81 -51.36
CA ASN A 302 38.75 -26.02 -50.79
C ASN A 302 38.99 -27.09 -51.87
N LYS A 303 38.09 -27.24 -52.85
CA LYS A 303 38.31 -28.11 -54.01
C LYS A 303 39.50 -27.64 -54.85
N GLU A 304 39.62 -26.33 -55.07
CA GLU A 304 40.75 -25.76 -55.80
C GLU A 304 42.07 -25.99 -55.04
N LEU A 305 42.07 -25.76 -53.71
CA LEU A 305 43.22 -26.02 -52.86
C LEU A 305 43.64 -27.50 -52.91
N GLN A 306 42.69 -28.43 -52.84
CA GLN A 306 42.96 -29.87 -52.98
C GLN A 306 43.54 -30.21 -54.35
N ARG A 307 43.08 -29.58 -55.43
CA ARG A 307 43.65 -29.74 -56.77
C ARG A 307 45.11 -29.28 -56.80
N VAL A 308 45.39 -28.09 -56.27
CA VAL A 308 46.75 -27.54 -56.20
C VAL A 308 47.67 -28.42 -55.35
N ILE A 309 47.20 -28.94 -54.20
CA ILE A 309 47.96 -29.90 -53.39
C ILE A 309 48.30 -31.14 -54.21
N THR A 310 47.32 -31.71 -54.92
CA THR A 310 47.53 -32.89 -55.78
C THR A 310 48.54 -32.62 -56.89
N GLU A 311 48.52 -31.42 -57.47
CA GLU A 311 49.48 -30.99 -58.50
C GLU A 311 50.89 -30.85 -57.93
N ILE A 312 51.03 -30.24 -56.74
CA ILE A 312 52.32 -30.13 -56.02
C ILE A 312 52.87 -31.52 -55.70
N ASP A 313 52.04 -32.45 -55.22
CA ASP A 313 52.47 -33.82 -54.96
C ASP A 313 52.95 -34.52 -56.24
N GLY A 314 52.26 -34.30 -57.36
CA GLY A 314 52.71 -34.77 -58.68
C GLY A 314 54.06 -34.20 -59.08
N LEU A 315 54.29 -32.89 -58.86
CA LEU A 315 55.58 -32.24 -59.11
C LEU A 315 56.69 -32.76 -58.18
N LEU A 316 56.37 -33.05 -56.92
CA LEU A 316 57.32 -33.65 -55.97
C LEU A 316 57.74 -35.05 -56.42
N GLN A 317 56.81 -35.90 -56.85
CA GLN A 317 57.12 -37.22 -57.43
C GLN A 317 57.98 -37.10 -58.70
N ALA A 318 57.68 -36.13 -59.56
CA ALA A 318 58.49 -35.86 -60.75
C ALA A 318 59.91 -35.41 -60.37
N LYS A 319 60.06 -34.55 -59.37
CA LYS A 319 61.37 -34.11 -58.83
C LYS A 319 62.17 -35.28 -58.25
N GLU A 320 61.51 -36.21 -57.59
CA GLU A 320 62.15 -37.42 -57.07
C GLU A 320 62.64 -38.34 -58.19
N SER A 321 61.84 -38.50 -59.25
CA SER A 321 62.24 -39.20 -60.48
C SER A 321 63.44 -38.53 -61.18
N ILE A 322 63.48 -37.19 -61.20
CA ILE A 322 64.63 -36.42 -61.70
C ILE A 322 65.87 -36.62 -60.81
N SER A 323 65.70 -36.72 -59.50
CA SER A 323 66.81 -36.97 -58.56
C SER A 323 67.38 -38.38 -58.73
N GLN A 324 66.52 -39.38 -58.95
CA GLN A 324 66.93 -40.75 -59.28
C GLN A 324 67.70 -40.80 -60.61
N THR A 325 67.19 -40.16 -61.67
CA THR A 325 67.89 -40.10 -62.96
C THR A 325 69.22 -39.33 -62.87
N ARG A 326 69.31 -38.27 -62.06
CA ARG A 326 70.57 -37.58 -61.77
C ARG A 326 71.58 -38.49 -61.06
N THR A 327 71.12 -39.33 -60.15
CA THR A 327 71.98 -40.32 -59.47
C THR A 327 72.49 -41.35 -60.47
N SER A 328 71.62 -41.86 -61.36
CA SER A 328 72.01 -42.76 -62.45
C SER A 328 73.02 -42.13 -63.41
N LEU A 329 72.87 -40.84 -63.73
CA LEU A 329 73.83 -40.10 -64.56
C LEU A 329 75.18 -39.94 -63.85
N SER A 330 75.20 -39.67 -62.55
CA SER A 330 76.45 -39.61 -61.77
C SER A 330 77.18 -40.95 -61.75
N ILE A 331 76.45 -42.05 -61.65
CA ILE A 331 77.03 -43.40 -61.75
C ILE A 331 77.63 -43.61 -63.15
N LEU A 332 76.88 -43.27 -64.20
CA LEU A 332 77.34 -43.38 -65.58
C LEU A 332 78.61 -42.55 -65.84
N GLU A 333 78.67 -41.32 -65.30
CA GLU A 333 79.84 -40.45 -65.42
C GLU A 333 81.08 -41.05 -64.73
N SER A 334 80.91 -41.69 -63.56
CA SER A 334 81.99 -42.40 -62.88
C SER A 334 82.51 -43.60 -63.69
N THR A 335 81.61 -44.34 -64.34
CA THR A 335 81.96 -45.45 -65.23
C THR A 335 82.73 -44.97 -66.47
N ILE A 336 82.31 -43.85 -67.08
CA ILE A 336 83.02 -43.25 -68.21
C ILE A 336 84.43 -42.81 -67.79
N LYS A 337 84.60 -42.19 -66.63
CA LYS A 337 85.93 -41.81 -66.10
C LYS A 337 86.84 -43.03 -65.91
N SER A 338 86.31 -44.14 -65.41
CA SER A 338 87.04 -45.41 -65.32
C SER A 338 87.50 -45.92 -66.70
N LEU A 339 86.60 -45.94 -67.68
CA LEU A 339 86.92 -46.41 -69.04
C LEU A 339 87.95 -45.52 -69.75
N VAL A 340 87.93 -44.21 -69.49
CA VAL A 340 88.94 -43.27 -70.00
C VAL A 340 90.31 -43.55 -69.39
N ALA A 341 90.38 -43.81 -68.08
CA ALA A 341 91.63 -44.18 -67.41
C ALA A 341 92.21 -45.49 -67.95
N ASP A 342 91.37 -46.50 -68.19
CA ASP A 342 91.78 -47.77 -68.80
C ASP A 342 92.32 -47.56 -70.23
N ARG A 343 91.63 -46.76 -71.05
CA ARG A 343 92.06 -46.43 -72.41
C ARG A 343 93.45 -45.77 -72.41
N ASP A 344 93.69 -44.84 -71.49
CA ASP A 344 94.96 -44.09 -71.44
C ASP A 344 96.11 -44.98 -70.92
N ALA A 345 95.84 -45.90 -69.99
CA ALA A 345 96.80 -46.93 -69.57
C ALA A 345 97.18 -47.88 -70.71
N TRP A 346 96.21 -48.28 -71.55
CA TRP A 346 96.47 -49.09 -72.76
C TRP A 346 97.31 -48.32 -73.79
N ARG A 347 97.08 -47.01 -73.95
CA ARG A 347 97.81 -46.16 -74.90
C ARG A 347 99.29 -46.04 -74.53
N GLU A 348 99.62 -45.92 -73.25
CA GLU A 348 101.02 -45.90 -72.79
C GLU A 348 101.74 -47.24 -72.95
N LYS A 349 101.07 -48.37 -72.73
CA LYS A 349 101.65 -49.70 -73.03
C LYS A 349 102.02 -49.85 -74.50
N TYR A 350 101.19 -49.34 -75.42
CA TYR A 350 101.47 -49.39 -76.85
C TYR A 350 102.64 -48.49 -77.26
N LYS A 351 102.74 -47.28 -76.69
CA LYS A 351 103.90 -46.39 -76.93
C LYS A 351 105.23 -46.99 -76.46
N LYS A 352 105.22 -47.72 -75.32
CA LYS A 352 106.42 -48.45 -74.85
C LYS A 352 106.83 -49.55 -75.84
N ARG A 353 105.86 -50.31 -76.38
CA ARG A 353 106.12 -51.33 -77.42
C ARG A 353 106.66 -50.73 -78.72
N ASP A 354 106.10 -49.63 -79.20
CA ASP A 354 106.55 -48.97 -80.45
C ASP A 354 108.00 -48.45 -80.31
N ARG A 355 108.34 -47.87 -79.15
CA ARG A 355 109.71 -47.43 -78.85
C ARG A 355 110.70 -48.59 -78.83
N ALA A 356 110.36 -49.71 -78.18
CA ALA A 356 111.21 -50.89 -78.16
C ALA A 356 111.42 -51.50 -79.56
N LEU A 357 110.38 -51.52 -80.39
CA LEU A 357 110.46 -52.03 -81.77
C LEU A 357 111.37 -51.13 -82.63
N LYS A 358 111.18 -49.81 -82.56
CA LYS A 358 112.02 -48.85 -83.31
C LYS A 358 113.49 -48.95 -82.93
N ALA A 359 113.80 -49.00 -81.63
CA ALA A 359 115.19 -49.12 -81.17
C ALA A 359 115.91 -50.33 -81.77
N ILE A 360 115.20 -51.44 -81.96
CA ILE A 360 115.78 -52.67 -82.51
C ILE A 360 115.91 -52.64 -84.01
N MET A 361 114.95 -52.02 -84.71
CA MET A 361 115.11 -51.75 -86.13
C MET A 361 116.35 -50.87 -86.37
N THR A 362 116.53 -49.79 -85.59
CA THR A 362 117.73 -48.95 -85.67
C THR A 362 119.01 -49.74 -85.36
N THR A 363 118.96 -50.67 -84.41
CA THR A 363 120.11 -51.54 -84.10
C THR A 363 120.42 -52.49 -85.24
N ALA A 364 119.40 -53.07 -85.87
CA ALA A 364 119.58 -53.93 -87.03
C ALA A 364 120.16 -53.15 -88.23
N ASP A 365 119.69 -51.93 -88.48
CA ASP A 365 120.13 -51.09 -89.60
C ASP A 365 121.57 -50.59 -89.44
N THR A 366 122.01 -50.32 -88.21
CA THR A 366 123.38 -49.84 -87.93
C THR A 366 124.39 -50.97 -87.74
N TRP A 367 123.95 -52.23 -87.75
CA TRP A 367 124.80 -53.36 -87.46
C TRP A 367 125.59 -53.80 -88.70
N THR A 368 126.83 -53.31 -88.80
CA THR A 368 127.75 -53.70 -89.87
C THR A 368 128.70 -54.84 -89.48
N GLU A 369 128.99 -55.02 -88.18
CA GLU A 369 129.95 -56.02 -87.69
C GLU A 369 129.55 -56.62 -86.34
N CYS A 370 129.76 -57.93 -86.15
CA CYS A 370 129.51 -58.59 -84.85
C CYS A 370 130.49 -58.09 -83.78
N ARG A 371 130.00 -57.79 -82.56
CA ARG A 371 130.84 -57.33 -81.43
C ARG A 371 131.88 -58.38 -81.00
N ASN A 372 131.63 -59.65 -81.34
CA ASN A 372 132.62 -60.70 -81.15
C ASN A 372 133.63 -60.67 -82.31
N VAL A 373 134.82 -60.14 -82.04
CA VAL A 373 135.91 -59.87 -83.00
C VAL A 373 136.36 -61.13 -83.76
N SER A 374 136.06 -62.33 -83.27
CA SER A 374 136.37 -63.59 -83.96
C SER A 374 135.28 -64.06 -84.95
N CYS A 375 134.21 -63.30 -85.16
CA CYS A 375 133.06 -63.67 -85.98
C CYS A 375 133.16 -63.05 -87.39
N TYR A 376 133.84 -63.73 -88.31
CA TYR A 376 134.18 -63.23 -89.67
C TYR A 376 133.23 -63.70 -90.80
N GLN A 377 131.98 -64.06 -90.48
CA GLN A 377 130.99 -64.50 -91.49
C GLN A 377 129.89 -63.46 -91.70
N ASP A 378 129.32 -63.47 -92.91
CA ASP A 378 128.20 -62.63 -93.33
C ASP A 378 127.04 -62.64 -92.32
N LEU A 379 126.45 -61.45 -92.10
CA LEU A 379 125.47 -61.15 -91.06
C LEU A 379 124.25 -62.08 -91.12
N ASN A 380 124.17 -63.05 -90.21
CA ASN A 380 122.96 -63.80 -89.90
C ASN A 380 122.53 -63.45 -88.47
N VAL A 381 121.37 -62.82 -88.30
CA VAL A 381 120.85 -62.36 -87.01
C VAL A 381 119.37 -62.69 -86.88
N TRP A 382 118.91 -63.00 -85.67
CA TRP A 382 117.47 -63.16 -85.39
C TRP A 382 117.06 -62.39 -84.13
N LEU A 383 115.79 -62.02 -84.08
CA LEU A 383 115.19 -61.45 -82.88
C LEU A 383 115.02 -62.53 -81.82
N ASP A 384 115.40 -62.20 -80.59
CA ASP A 384 115.13 -62.98 -79.40
C ASP A 384 114.49 -62.06 -78.34
N TRP A 385 113.83 -62.64 -77.35
CA TRP A 385 113.27 -61.89 -76.22
C TRP A 385 114.13 -62.16 -74.98
N ASP A 386 114.68 -61.12 -74.35
CA ASP A 386 115.43 -61.31 -73.10
C ASP A 386 114.44 -61.54 -71.96
N ASP A 387 114.42 -62.76 -71.44
CA ASP A 387 113.55 -63.23 -70.37
C ASP A 387 114.19 -63.12 -68.98
N ARG A 388 115.38 -62.51 -68.87
CA ARG A 388 116.03 -62.27 -67.58
C ARG A 388 115.11 -61.51 -66.63
N THR A 389 114.72 -62.18 -65.55
CA THR A 389 113.78 -61.71 -64.52
C THR A 389 114.35 -60.67 -63.57
N ALA A 390 115.62 -60.24 -63.74
CA ALA A 390 116.36 -59.43 -62.78
C ALA A 390 116.52 -57.95 -63.14
N SER A 391 116.00 -57.47 -64.27
CA SER A 391 115.85 -56.03 -64.55
C SER A 391 114.49 -55.71 -65.18
N ASP A 392 113.99 -54.49 -64.96
CA ASP A 392 112.77 -53.97 -65.59
C ASP A 392 112.90 -53.76 -67.11
N ASP A 393 114.07 -54.10 -67.67
CA ASP A 393 114.46 -53.96 -69.07
C ASP A 393 114.26 -55.27 -69.85
N ARG A 394 113.09 -55.90 -69.68
CA ARG A 394 112.67 -57.01 -70.55
C ARG A 394 112.35 -56.45 -71.92
N GLY A 395 113.01 -56.96 -72.94
CA GLY A 395 112.87 -56.42 -74.28
C GLY A 395 113.28 -57.38 -75.36
N LEU A 396 112.86 -57.03 -76.57
CA LEU A 396 113.38 -57.62 -77.78
C LEU A 396 114.89 -57.29 -77.85
N MET A 397 115.68 -58.24 -78.34
CA MET A 397 117.12 -58.10 -78.54
C MET A 397 117.52 -58.86 -79.81
N LEU A 398 118.66 -58.52 -80.39
CA LEU A 398 119.18 -59.24 -81.55
C LEU A 398 120.25 -60.24 -81.10
N ARG A 399 120.24 -61.44 -81.69
CA ARG A 399 121.32 -62.42 -81.52
C ARG A 399 122.04 -62.64 -82.83
N CYS A 400 123.38 -62.69 -82.75
CA CYS A 400 124.19 -63.18 -83.85
C CYS A 400 123.95 -64.69 -84.01
N GLY A 401 123.57 -65.12 -85.21
CA GLY A 401 123.31 -66.54 -85.49
C GLY A 401 124.54 -67.43 -85.38
N THR A 402 125.73 -66.86 -85.58
CA THR A 402 127.00 -67.59 -85.56
C THR A 402 127.56 -67.74 -84.15
N CYS A 403 127.78 -66.63 -83.44
CA CYS A 403 128.42 -66.68 -82.11
C CYS A 403 127.44 -66.51 -80.94
N ARG A 404 126.15 -66.30 -81.20
CA ARG A 404 125.08 -66.10 -80.20
C ARG A 404 125.28 -64.92 -79.25
N CYS A 405 126.21 -64.04 -79.59
CA CYS A 405 126.41 -62.75 -78.95
C CYS A 405 125.08 -61.97 -78.94
N ARG A 406 124.78 -61.34 -77.81
CA ARG A 406 123.56 -60.57 -77.56
C ARG A 406 123.81 -59.10 -77.87
N HIS A 407 122.92 -58.50 -78.63
CA HIS A 407 122.96 -57.10 -79.00
C HIS A 407 121.66 -56.45 -78.55
N TYR A 408 121.80 -55.46 -77.70
CA TYR A 408 120.70 -54.63 -77.25
C TYR A 408 120.69 -53.37 -78.07
N GLY A 409 119.50 -52.88 -78.44
CA GLY A 409 119.40 -51.52 -78.94
C GLY A 409 119.68 -50.49 -77.86
N GLU A 410 119.72 -49.22 -78.24
CA GLU A 410 120.08 -48.05 -77.39
C GLU A 410 119.24 -47.87 -76.11
N LEU A 411 118.36 -48.81 -75.76
CA LEU A 411 117.63 -48.85 -74.50
C LEU A 411 118.45 -49.42 -73.33
N ILE A 412 119.77 -49.22 -73.31
CA ILE A 412 120.59 -49.40 -72.09
C ILE A 412 121.25 -48.07 -71.74
N ALA A 413 120.43 -47.17 -71.21
CA ALA A 413 120.76 -46.20 -70.16
C ALA A 413 119.51 -45.97 -69.31
#